data_AF-A0A0Q9Y761-F1
#
_entry.id   AF-A0A0Q9Y761-F1
#
_cell.length_a   1.000
_cell.length_b   1.000
_cell.length_c   1.000
_cell.angle_alpha   90.00
_cell.angle_beta   90.00
_cell.angle_gamma   90.00
#
_symmetry.space_group_name_H-M   'P 1'
#
loop_
_entity.id
_entity.type
_entity.pdbx_description
1 polymer ?
#
loop_
_entity_poly.entity_id
_entity_poly.type
_entity_poly.pdbx_seq_one_letter_code
_entity_poly.pdbx_strand_id
1 'polypeptide(L)'
;MKDKELIDAFERSEINLLVELRMGNGFHEKEYEKLVKTLTICADEWEDRTSIPGEVLQTLIELYDELYNFSLIYGDEESIRIKKAAENTKKLIQRCTKEVGEIEPEKARVIARLIEKINENGKETFFKNFKMAKEWTNNNLKEFIMSYLKLSTRFIRGETFQKYW
;
A
#
# COMPACT_ATOMS: atom_id res chain seq x y z
N MET A 1 -7.55 2.83 -24.31
CA MET A 1 -6.20 2.25 -24.47
C MET A 1 -6.25 0.77 -24.13
N LYS A 2 -5.31 -0.06 -24.59
CA LYS A 2 -5.27 -1.45 -24.09
C LYS A 2 -4.71 -1.42 -22.67
N ASP A 3 -5.29 -2.15 -21.72
CA ASP A 3 -4.92 -2.09 -20.29
C ASP A 3 -3.41 -2.13 -20.05
N LYS A 4 -2.70 -2.97 -20.81
CA LYS A 4 -1.24 -3.03 -20.81
C LYS A 4 -0.55 -1.66 -20.94
N GLU A 5 -1.01 -0.79 -21.83
CA GLU A 5 -0.41 0.53 -22.05
C GLU A 5 -0.59 1.47 -20.84
N LEU A 6 -1.74 1.36 -20.15
CA LEU A 6 -2.02 2.12 -18.92
C LEU A 6 -1.14 1.62 -17.78
N ILE A 7 -1.05 0.29 -17.63
CA ILE A 7 -0.26 -0.37 -16.60
C ILE A 7 1.23 -0.04 -16.78
N ASP A 8 1.76 -0.21 -18.00
CA ASP A 8 3.15 0.13 -18.32
C ASP A 8 3.44 1.63 -18.05
N ALA A 9 2.47 2.52 -18.29
CA ALA A 9 2.63 3.94 -18.00
C ALA A 9 2.64 4.22 -16.49
N PHE A 10 1.76 3.56 -15.74
CA PHE A 10 1.64 3.68 -14.30
C PHE A 10 2.92 3.19 -13.61
N GLU A 11 3.36 1.96 -13.89
CA GLU A 11 4.57 1.36 -13.33
C GLU A 11 5.82 2.22 -13.61
N ARG A 12 5.95 2.77 -14.83
CA ARG A 12 7.05 3.69 -15.14
C ARG A 12 7.02 4.96 -14.28
N SER A 13 5.84 5.55 -14.09
CA SER A 13 5.71 6.75 -13.26
C SER A 13 5.93 6.49 -11.77
N GLU A 14 5.51 5.33 -11.28
CA GLU A 14 5.77 4.85 -9.93
C GLU A 14 7.28 4.66 -9.71
N ILE A 15 7.95 3.89 -10.56
CA ILE A 15 9.38 3.62 -10.46
C ILE A 15 10.18 4.92 -10.41
N ASN A 16 9.87 5.88 -11.30
CA ASN A 16 10.57 7.16 -11.33
C ASN A 16 10.45 7.92 -10.00
N LEU A 17 9.27 7.96 -9.38
CA LEU A 17 9.09 8.63 -8.10
C LEU A 17 9.82 7.88 -6.97
N LEU A 18 9.65 6.56 -6.90
CA LEU A 18 10.19 5.74 -5.81
C LEU A 18 11.72 5.66 -5.86
N VAL A 19 12.32 5.66 -7.05
CA VAL A 19 13.79 5.69 -7.20
C VAL A 19 14.37 6.94 -6.54
N GLU A 20 13.80 8.12 -6.78
CA GLU A 20 14.29 9.36 -6.16
C GLU A 20 14.24 9.30 -4.62
N LEU A 21 13.12 8.79 -4.08
CA LEU A 21 12.94 8.63 -2.64
C LEU A 21 13.91 7.60 -2.03
N ARG A 22 14.14 6.48 -2.72
CA ARG A 22 15.08 5.41 -2.31
C ARG A 22 16.54 5.86 -2.36
N MET A 23 16.88 6.73 -3.30
CA MET A 23 18.23 7.27 -3.46
C MET A 23 18.55 8.40 -2.47
N GLY A 24 17.56 8.88 -1.70
CA GLY A 24 17.77 9.99 -0.77
C GLY A 24 17.71 11.37 -1.44
N ASN A 25 17.21 11.46 -2.67
CA ASN A 25 17.16 12.72 -3.43
C ASN A 25 15.99 13.62 -3.01
N GLY A 26 15.12 13.13 -2.12
CA GLY A 26 13.95 13.86 -1.66
C GLY A 26 12.73 13.69 -2.55
N PHE A 27 11.69 14.46 -2.24
CA PHE A 27 10.39 14.37 -2.88
C PHE A 27 10.34 15.17 -4.19
N HIS A 28 10.42 14.45 -5.30
CA HIS A 28 10.36 15.01 -6.64
C HIS A 28 8.92 15.30 -7.10
N GLU A 29 8.46 16.54 -6.91
CA GLU A 29 7.10 16.98 -7.28
C GLU A 29 6.74 16.68 -8.73
N LYS A 30 7.66 16.86 -9.68
CA LYS A 30 7.39 16.62 -11.10
C LYS A 30 7.14 15.15 -11.41
N GLU A 31 7.85 14.23 -10.74
CA GLU A 31 7.60 12.79 -10.91
C GLU A 31 6.28 12.40 -10.22
N TYR A 32 5.98 13.02 -9.08
CA TYR A 32 4.69 12.84 -8.41
C TYR A 32 3.51 13.36 -9.25
N GLU A 33 3.63 14.51 -9.91
CA GLU A 33 2.61 15.05 -10.81
C GLU A 33 2.33 14.10 -11.99
N LYS A 34 3.38 13.48 -12.56
CA LYS A 34 3.24 12.47 -13.62
C LYS A 34 2.51 11.23 -13.09
N LEU A 35 2.88 10.76 -11.90
CA LEU A 35 2.22 9.63 -11.24
C LEU A 35 0.73 9.93 -11.03
N VAL A 36 0.39 11.08 -10.44
CA VAL A 36 -0.99 11.51 -10.21
C VAL A 36 -1.78 11.56 -11.52
N LYS A 37 -1.18 12.11 -12.58
CA LYS A 37 -1.82 12.18 -13.89
C LYS A 37 -2.12 10.79 -14.45
N THR A 38 -1.14 9.88 -14.43
CA THR A 38 -1.32 8.52 -14.94
C THR A 38 -2.34 7.74 -14.11
N LEU A 39 -2.27 7.86 -12.78
CA LEU A 39 -3.19 7.19 -11.88
C LEU A 39 -4.62 7.73 -11.99
N THR A 40 -4.78 9.02 -12.29
CA THR A 40 -6.10 9.60 -12.60
C THR A 40 -6.67 9.00 -13.88
N ILE A 41 -5.88 8.88 -14.95
CA ILE A 41 -6.32 8.24 -16.20
C ILE A 41 -6.72 6.77 -15.94
N CYS A 42 -5.95 6.05 -15.13
CA CYS A 42 -6.27 4.70 -14.72
C CYS A 42 -7.60 4.64 -13.94
N ALA A 43 -7.79 5.53 -12.98
CA ALA A 43 -9.02 5.64 -12.21
C ALA A 43 -10.22 5.90 -13.12
N ASP A 44 -10.13 6.86 -14.02
CA ASP A 44 -11.21 7.23 -14.95
C ASP A 44 -11.55 6.08 -15.91
N GLU A 45 -10.56 5.35 -16.41
CA GLU A 45 -10.77 4.18 -17.29
C GLU A 45 -11.39 2.99 -16.54
N TRP A 46 -11.08 2.83 -15.26
CA TRP A 46 -11.54 1.70 -14.44
C TRP A 46 -12.80 2.01 -13.64
N GLU A 47 -13.23 3.27 -13.59
CA GLU A 47 -14.37 3.73 -12.79
C GLU A 47 -15.69 3.03 -13.16
N ASP A 48 -15.89 2.69 -14.43
CA ASP A 48 -17.11 1.99 -14.88
C ASP A 48 -16.95 0.46 -14.90
N ARG A 49 -15.76 -0.07 -14.60
CA ARG A 49 -15.48 -1.51 -14.69
C ARG A 49 -15.94 -2.25 -13.44
N THR A 50 -16.37 -3.49 -13.59
CA THR A 50 -16.74 -4.35 -12.45
C THR A 50 -15.54 -4.85 -11.64
N SER A 51 -14.34 -4.77 -12.21
CA SER A 51 -13.08 -5.14 -11.58
C SER A 51 -11.91 -4.44 -12.26
N ILE A 52 -10.81 -4.27 -11.53
CA ILE A 52 -9.52 -3.78 -12.06
C ILE A 52 -8.62 -4.95 -12.46
N PRO A 53 -7.60 -4.72 -13.31
CA PRO A 53 -6.56 -5.71 -13.55
C PRO A 53 -5.91 -6.15 -12.24
N GLY A 54 -5.93 -7.45 -11.95
CA GLY A 54 -5.41 -7.99 -10.68
C GLY A 54 -3.92 -7.73 -10.46
N GLU A 55 -3.15 -7.66 -11.56
CA GLU A 55 -1.72 -7.32 -11.54
C GLU A 55 -1.42 -5.91 -11.01
N VAL A 56 -2.37 -4.97 -11.13
CA VAL A 56 -2.20 -3.59 -10.66
C VAL A 56 -2.53 -3.41 -9.18
N LEU A 57 -3.45 -4.21 -8.63
CA LEU A 57 -3.96 -3.99 -7.28
C LEU A 57 -2.81 -4.02 -6.25
N GLN A 58 -1.88 -4.96 -6.40
CA GLN A 58 -0.73 -5.08 -5.51
C GLN A 58 0.16 -3.84 -5.60
N THR A 59 0.49 -3.40 -6.81
CA THR A 59 1.30 -2.20 -7.07
C THR A 59 0.67 -0.93 -6.49
N LEU A 60 -0.66 -0.78 -6.59
CA LEU A 60 -1.38 0.35 -5.99
C LEU A 60 -1.22 0.37 -4.46
N ILE A 61 -1.38 -0.78 -3.81
CA ILE A 61 -1.24 -0.90 -2.35
C ILE A 61 0.20 -0.61 -1.92
N GLU A 62 1.18 -1.20 -2.63
CA GLU A 62 2.61 -1.00 -2.35
C GLU A 62 3.02 0.46 -2.49
N LEU A 63 2.53 1.16 -3.52
CA LEU A 63 2.79 2.59 -3.70
C LEU A 63 2.33 3.44 -2.50
N TYR A 64 1.13 3.20 -1.96
CA TYR A 64 0.68 3.90 -0.76
C TYR A 64 1.58 3.60 0.44
N ASP A 65 1.86 2.32 0.68
CA ASP A 65 2.67 1.88 1.81
C ASP A 65 4.09 2.46 1.72
N GLU A 66 4.71 2.48 0.54
CA GLU A 66 6.04 3.05 0.33
C GLU A 66 6.06 4.56 0.58
N LEU A 67 5.13 5.32 0.00
CA LEU A 67 5.06 6.77 0.25
C LEU A 67 4.84 7.06 1.73
N TYR A 68 3.94 6.34 2.39
CA TYR A 68 3.72 6.49 3.82
C TYR A 68 4.99 6.18 4.61
N ASN A 69 5.69 5.09 4.30
CA ASN A 69 6.94 4.72 4.96
C ASN A 69 8.04 5.76 4.73
N PHE A 70 8.21 6.29 3.52
CA PHE A 70 9.15 7.37 3.26
C PHE A 70 8.84 8.62 4.06
N SER A 71 7.56 8.94 4.27
CA SER A 71 7.19 10.07 5.13
C SER A 71 7.66 9.91 6.58
N LEU A 72 7.89 8.68 7.06
CA LEU A 72 8.43 8.41 8.40
C LEU A 72 9.96 8.44 8.45
N ILE A 73 10.62 8.33 7.30
CA ILE A 73 12.09 8.30 7.17
C ILE A 73 12.65 9.71 6.96
N TYR A 74 12.01 10.49 6.09
CA TYR A 74 12.40 11.88 5.82
C TYR A 74 12.01 12.79 7.00
N GLY A 75 12.78 13.85 7.22
CA GLY A 75 12.54 14.84 8.28
C GLY A 75 11.67 16.01 7.84
N ASP A 76 11.22 16.79 8.83
CA ASP A 76 10.70 18.16 8.68
C ASP A 76 9.61 18.35 7.61
N GLU A 77 9.77 19.36 6.74
CA GLU A 77 8.80 19.73 5.71
C GLU A 77 8.65 18.65 4.63
N GLU A 78 9.71 17.87 4.39
CA GLU A 78 9.71 16.82 3.38
C GLU A 78 8.85 15.63 3.81
N SER A 79 8.91 15.24 5.09
CA SER A 79 7.97 14.29 5.70
C SER A 79 6.52 14.69 5.44
N ILE A 80 6.20 15.97 5.66
CA ILE A 80 4.83 16.50 5.51
C ILE A 80 4.38 16.42 4.05
N ARG A 81 5.26 16.75 3.10
CA ARG A 81 4.97 16.69 1.65
C ARG A 81 4.74 15.25 1.19
N ILE A 82 5.62 14.32 1.58
CA ILE A 82 5.49 12.90 1.23
C ILE A 82 4.22 12.31 1.86
N LYS A 83 3.92 12.63 3.12
CA LYS A 83 2.69 12.17 3.79
C LYS A 83 1.44 12.66 3.07
N LYS A 84 1.42 13.93 2.66
CA LYS A 84 0.32 14.50 1.87
C LYS A 84 0.18 13.80 0.52
N ALA A 85 1.29 13.45 -0.13
CA ALA A 85 1.31 12.68 -1.37
C ALA A 85 0.73 11.26 -1.16
N ALA A 86 1.11 10.59 -0.07
CA ALA A 86 0.56 9.27 0.29
C ALA A 86 -0.97 9.32 0.46
N GLU A 87 -1.48 10.28 1.23
CA GLU A 87 -2.92 10.43 1.46
C GLU A 87 -3.71 10.80 0.19
N ASN A 88 -3.13 11.61 -0.70
CA ASN A 88 -3.73 11.91 -2.00
C ASN A 88 -3.75 10.69 -2.92
N THR A 89 -2.65 9.94 -2.95
CA THR A 89 -2.52 8.71 -3.74
C THR A 89 -3.51 7.65 -3.27
N LYS A 90 -3.69 7.50 -1.95
CA LYS A 90 -4.70 6.63 -1.35
C LYS A 90 -6.10 6.90 -1.87
N LYS A 91 -6.50 8.17 -1.96
CA LYS A 91 -7.82 8.55 -2.50
C LYS A 91 -7.98 8.16 -3.97
N LEU A 92 -6.92 8.28 -4.77
CA LEU A 92 -6.94 7.84 -6.17
C LEU A 92 -7.01 6.32 -6.28
N ILE A 93 -6.27 5.58 -5.44
CA ILE A 93 -6.36 4.11 -5.35
C ILE A 93 -7.79 3.67 -5.00
N GLN A 94 -8.43 4.32 -4.03
CA GLN A 94 -9.81 4.03 -3.65
C GLN A 94 -10.80 4.26 -4.79
N ARG A 95 -10.58 5.28 -5.63
CA ARG A 95 -11.36 5.47 -6.87
C ARG A 95 -11.17 4.29 -7.83
N CYS A 96 -9.92 3.84 -8.03
CA CYS A 96 -9.63 2.68 -8.88
C CYS A 96 -10.31 1.40 -8.38
N THR A 97 -10.23 1.12 -7.07
CA THR A 97 -10.69 -0.15 -6.49
C THR A 97 -12.18 -0.17 -6.16
N LYS A 98 -12.87 0.98 -6.24
CA LYS A 98 -14.24 1.18 -5.75
C LYS A 98 -14.41 0.77 -4.29
N GLU A 99 -13.33 0.73 -3.52
CA GLU A 99 -13.44 0.67 -2.07
C GLU A 99 -14.03 2.00 -1.63
N VAL A 100 -15.36 2.01 -1.46
CA VAL A 100 -16.09 3.11 -0.83
C VAL A 100 -15.39 3.34 0.50
N GLY A 101 -14.76 4.51 0.61
CA GLY A 101 -13.90 4.89 1.71
C GLY A 101 -14.69 4.94 3.01
N GLU A 102 -14.86 3.78 3.63
CA GLU A 102 -15.19 3.54 5.01
C GLU A 102 -15.01 2.03 5.20
N ILE A 103 -14.06 1.65 6.05
CA ILE A 103 -14.01 0.27 6.52
C ILE A 103 -15.35 0.04 7.19
N GLU A 104 -16.17 -0.82 6.59
CA GLU A 104 -17.48 -1.22 7.11
C GLU A 104 -17.37 -1.38 8.63
N PRO A 105 -18.25 -0.76 9.44
CA PRO A 105 -18.03 -0.62 10.88
C PRO A 105 -17.70 -1.95 11.59
N GLU A 106 -18.26 -3.05 11.10
CA GLU A 106 -17.96 -4.39 11.59
C GLU A 106 -16.54 -4.86 11.23
N LYS A 107 -16.06 -4.60 10.02
CA LYS A 107 -14.65 -4.87 9.64
C LYS A 107 -13.69 -4.02 10.46
N ALA A 108 -14.02 -2.75 10.72
CA ALA A 108 -13.20 -1.86 11.54
C ALA A 108 -13.12 -2.37 13.00
N ARG A 109 -14.26 -2.82 13.54
CA ARG A 109 -14.36 -3.44 14.86
C ARG A 109 -13.58 -4.75 14.97
N VAL A 110 -13.63 -5.59 13.93
CA VAL A 110 -12.86 -6.84 13.87
C VAL A 110 -11.35 -6.53 13.84
N ILE A 111 -10.92 -5.55 13.03
CA ILE A 111 -9.52 -5.11 12.97
C ILE A 111 -9.06 -4.55 14.31
N ALA A 112 -9.86 -3.69 14.96
CA ALA A 112 -9.54 -3.14 16.28
C ALA A 112 -9.37 -4.23 17.34
N ARG A 113 -10.28 -5.21 17.40
CA ARG A 113 -10.18 -6.36 18.30
C ARG A 113 -8.96 -7.24 18.02
N LEU A 114 -8.57 -7.37 16.75
CA LEU A 114 -7.36 -8.11 16.38
C LEU A 114 -6.11 -7.38 16.87
N ILE A 115 -6.05 -6.05 16.73
CA ILE A 115 -4.95 -5.22 17.23
C ILE A 115 -4.85 -5.28 18.76
N GLU A 116 -5.97 -5.17 19.47
CA GLU A 116 -6.03 -5.33 20.94
C GLU A 116 -5.48 -6.69 21.36
N LYS A 117 -5.94 -7.78 20.73
CA LYS A 117 -5.45 -9.14 21.04
C LYS A 117 -3.98 -9.36 20.73
N ILE A 118 -3.44 -8.70 19.71
CA ILE A 118 -2.01 -8.73 19.38
C ILE A 118 -1.19 -8.02 20.46
N ASN A 119 -1.70 -6.88 20.96
CA ASN A 119 -1.04 -6.11 22.01
C ASN A 119 -1.14 -6.79 23.38
N GLU A 120 -2.25 -7.48 23.68
CA GLU A 120 -2.47 -8.19 24.96
C GLU A 120 -1.66 -9.49 25.07
N ASN A 121 -1.59 -10.31 24.02
CA ASN A 121 -0.94 -11.62 24.09
C ASN A 121 0.54 -11.60 23.68
N GLY A 122 1.04 -10.45 23.22
CA GLY A 122 2.31 -10.35 22.52
C GLY A 122 2.22 -10.93 21.11
N LYS A 123 2.93 -10.30 20.17
CA LYS A 123 2.92 -10.66 18.74
C LYS A 123 3.17 -12.16 18.51
N GLU A 124 4.15 -12.74 19.21
CA GLU A 124 4.59 -14.12 19.03
C GLU A 124 3.52 -15.16 19.42
N THR A 125 2.78 -14.93 20.51
CA THR A 125 1.67 -15.78 20.96
C THR A 125 0.47 -15.67 20.03
N PHE A 126 0.17 -14.46 19.54
CA PHE A 126 -0.88 -14.25 18.56
C PHE A 126 -0.62 -15.05 17.28
N PHE A 127 0.60 -15.01 16.74
CA PHE A 127 0.96 -15.77 15.54
C PHE A 127 0.85 -17.28 15.76
N LYS A 128 1.24 -17.79 16.93
CA LYS A 128 1.11 -19.21 17.28
C LYS A 128 -0.37 -19.65 17.27
N ASN A 129 -1.25 -18.83 17.84
CA ASN A 129 -2.69 -19.11 17.91
C ASN A 129 -3.40 -18.90 16.55
N PHE A 130 -3.01 -17.88 15.79
CA PHE A 130 -3.55 -17.62 14.44
C PHE A 130 -3.17 -18.72 13.45
N LYS A 131 -1.96 -19.28 13.58
CA LYS A 131 -1.53 -20.44 12.79
C LYS A 131 -2.33 -21.71 13.10
N MET A 132 -3.02 -21.79 14.24
CA MET A 132 -3.98 -22.85 14.56
C MET A 132 -5.39 -22.54 14.04
N ALA A 133 -5.79 -21.27 13.96
CA ALA A 133 -7.05 -20.84 13.34
C ALA A 133 -7.06 -20.91 11.79
N LYS A 134 -5.95 -21.36 11.18
CA LYS A 134 -5.67 -21.44 9.74
C LYS A 134 -6.66 -22.29 8.92
N GLU A 135 -7.53 -23.05 9.56
CA GLU A 135 -8.48 -23.93 8.88
C GLU A 135 -9.78 -23.22 8.46
N TRP A 136 -9.99 -21.94 8.81
CA TRP A 136 -11.35 -21.37 8.73
C TRP A 136 -11.52 -19.92 8.21
N THR A 137 -10.63 -19.37 7.37
CA THR A 137 -10.88 -18.02 6.78
C THR A 137 -10.48 -17.82 5.32
N ASN A 138 -11.27 -16.97 4.66
CA ASN A 138 -11.27 -16.58 3.24
C ASN A 138 -9.89 -16.08 2.75
N ASN A 139 -9.44 -16.60 1.60
CA ASN A 139 -8.09 -16.42 1.06
C ASN A 139 -7.67 -14.95 0.88
N ASN A 140 -8.60 -14.03 0.57
CA ASN A 140 -8.26 -12.62 0.33
C ASN A 140 -7.85 -11.88 1.62
N LEU A 141 -8.50 -12.17 2.75
CA LEU A 141 -8.16 -11.56 4.04
C LEU A 141 -6.81 -12.09 4.56
N LYS A 142 -6.50 -13.35 4.24
CA LYS A 142 -5.23 -13.98 4.56
C LYS A 142 -4.08 -13.34 3.81
N GLU A 143 -4.23 -13.04 2.52
CA GLU A 143 -3.17 -12.36 1.76
C GLU A 143 -2.92 -10.93 2.23
N PHE A 144 -3.99 -10.18 2.50
CA PHE A 144 -3.89 -8.81 3.03
C PHE A 144 -3.14 -8.77 4.39
N ILE A 145 -3.56 -9.62 5.33
CA ILE A 145 -2.92 -9.69 6.66
C ILE A 145 -1.48 -10.19 6.55
N MET A 146 -1.20 -11.18 5.70
CA MET A 146 0.17 -11.70 5.54
C MET A 146 1.11 -10.71 4.85
N SER A 147 0.60 -9.89 3.91
CA SER A 147 1.39 -8.84 3.24
C SER A 147 1.79 -7.74 4.24
N TYR A 148 0.81 -7.21 4.97
CA TYR A 148 1.04 -6.17 5.99
C TYR A 148 1.97 -6.65 7.13
N LEU A 149 1.87 -7.93 7.51
CA LEU A 149 2.71 -8.51 8.57
C LEU A 149 4.14 -8.83 8.11
N LYS A 150 4.37 -9.13 6.82
CA LYS A 150 5.73 -9.26 6.24
C LYS A 150 6.46 -7.92 6.21
N LEU A 151 5.76 -6.85 5.83
CA LEU A 151 6.31 -5.50 5.80
C LEU A 151 6.72 -5.04 7.21
N SER A 152 5.84 -5.23 8.20
CA SER A 152 6.13 -4.84 9.59
C SER A 152 7.20 -5.69 10.29
N THR A 153 7.38 -6.97 9.93
CA THR A 153 8.46 -7.81 10.50
C THR A 153 9.84 -7.53 9.90
N ARG A 154 9.92 -7.15 8.61
CA ARG A 154 11.18 -6.68 7.99
C ARG A 154 11.64 -5.34 8.57
N PHE A 155 10.71 -4.44 8.85
CA PHE A 155 10.98 -3.15 9.49
C PHE A 155 11.55 -3.28 10.91
N ILE A 156 11.06 -4.23 11.71
CA ILE A 156 11.52 -4.44 13.09
C ILE A 156 12.90 -5.13 13.15
N ARG A 157 13.30 -5.88 12.13
CA ARG A 157 14.60 -6.60 12.12
C ARG A 157 15.77 -5.80 11.57
N GLY A 158 15.56 -4.59 11.06
CA GLY A 158 16.63 -3.77 10.49
C GLY A 158 17.35 -4.45 9.32
N GLU A 159 16.70 -5.42 8.65
CA GLU A 159 17.23 -6.07 7.47
C GLU A 159 17.17 -5.07 6.31
N THR A 160 18.25 -4.31 6.13
CA THR A 160 18.49 -3.44 4.98
C THR A 160 18.27 -4.20 3.68
N PHE A 161 17.52 -3.59 2.75
CA PHE A 161 17.33 -4.05 1.37
C PHE A 161 18.67 -4.18 0.64
N GLN A 162 19.36 -5.30 0.81
CA GLN A 162 20.45 -5.75 -0.06
C GLN A 162 20.23 -7.21 -0.43
N LYS A 163 19.42 -7.41 -1.47
CA LYS A 163 19.57 -8.39 -2.57
C LYS A 163 18.21 -8.62 -3.21
N TYR A 164 18.22 -8.70 -4.54
CA TYR A 164 17.07 -8.77 -5.44
C TYR A 164 16.37 -7.41 -5.46
N TRP A 165 16.81 -6.44 -6.26
CA TRP A 165 16.81 -6.43 -7.73
C TRP A 165 17.97 -5.61 -8.31
#